data_AF-A0A7X1XTW5-F1
#
_entry.id   AF-A0A7X1XTW5-F1
#
_cell.length_a   1.000
_cell.length_b   1.000
_cell.length_c   1.000
_cell.angle_alpha   90.00
_cell.angle_beta   90.00
_cell.angle_gamma   90.00
#
_symmetry.space_group_name_H-M   'P 1'
#
loop_
_entity.id
_entity.type
_entity.pdbx_description
1 polymer ?
#
loop_
_entity_poly.entity_id
_entity_poly.type
_entity_poly.pdbx_seq_one_letter_code
_entity_poly.pdbx_strand_id
1 'polypeptide(L)'
;YLYYTRTQAGDEYARHYRCPRPADDSQQVDENAEQLLLDPNALANGGFISLGAFSISPDHQRLAYSLDTSGEETYRLFVKELATGAVTELPF
;
A
#
# COMPACT_ATOMS: atom_id res chain seq x y z
N TYR A 1 -5.44 12.08 -6.64
CA TYR A 1 -5.95 10.78 -6.15
C TYR A 1 -6.51 10.96 -4.75
N LEU A 2 -7.55 10.21 -4.41
CA LEU A 2 -7.90 9.93 -3.01
C LEU A 2 -7.14 8.67 -2.59
N TYR A 3 -6.59 8.68 -1.37
CA TYR A 3 -5.89 7.54 -0.76
C TYR A 3 -6.66 7.11 0.48
N TYR A 4 -6.90 5.81 0.61
CA TYR A 4 -7.70 5.28 1.69
C TYR A 4 -7.33 3.83 1.99
N THR A 5 -7.85 3.34 3.10
CA THR A 5 -7.69 1.96 3.53
C THR A 5 -9.05 1.29 3.68
N ARG A 6 -9.09 -0.02 3.46
CA ARG A 6 -10.28 -0.85 3.69
C ARG A 6 -9.88 -2.10 4.47
N THR A 7 -10.70 -2.46 5.45
CA THR A 7 -10.61 -3.72 6.20
C THR A 7 -11.92 -4.46 6.03
N GLN A 8 -11.85 -5.76 5.75
CA GLN A 8 -13.00 -6.65 5.63
C GLN A 8 -13.02 -7.65 6.78
N ALA A 9 -14.16 -8.31 6.99
CA ALA A 9 -14.27 -9.35 7.99
C ALA A 9 -13.27 -10.48 7.70
N GLY A 10 -12.41 -10.77 8.67
CA GLY A 10 -11.35 -11.78 8.55
C GLY A 10 -9.98 -11.24 8.13
N ASP A 11 -9.86 -9.96 7.79
CA ASP A 11 -8.55 -9.34 7.57
C ASP A 11 -7.83 -9.08 8.90
N GLU A 12 -6.54 -9.37 8.95
CA GLU A 12 -5.66 -9.00 10.06
C GLU A 12 -5.07 -7.60 9.87
N TYR A 13 -4.97 -7.14 8.61
CA TYR A 13 -4.34 -5.87 8.25
C TYR A 13 -5.21 -5.06 7.28
N ALA A 14 -5.14 -3.74 7.36
CA ALA A 14 -5.82 -2.86 6.41
C ALA A 14 -5.15 -2.92 5.02
N ARG A 15 -5.95 -3.05 3.96
CA ARG A 15 -5.46 -2.92 2.57
C ARG A 15 -5.43 -1.45 2.16
N HIS A 16 -4.41 -1.06 1.40
CA HIS A 16 -4.21 0.33 0.95
C HIS A 16 -4.63 0.49 -0.50
N TYR A 17 -5.43 1.52 -0.78
CA TYR A 17 -5.99 1.80 -2.10
C TYR A 17 -5.79 3.26 -2.49
N ARG A 18 -5.96 3.51 -3.79
CA ARG A 18 -6.22 4.86 -4.32
C ARG A 18 -7.28 4.83 -5.40
N CYS A 19 -7.95 5.95 -5.63
CA CYS A 19 -8.77 6.19 -6.82
C CYS A 19 -8.56 7.62 -7.34
N PRO A 20 -8.92 7.92 -8.60
CA PRO A 20 -8.90 9.29 -9.12
C PRO A 20 -9.70 10.23 -8.21
N ARG A 21 -9.20 11.46 -8.02
CA ARG A 21 -9.95 12.44 -7.25
C ARG A 21 -11.14 12.93 -8.08
N PRO A 22 -12.37 12.99 -7.53
CA PRO A 22 -13.52 13.56 -8.23
C PRO A 22 -13.26 14.98 -8.71
N ALA A 23 -13.84 15.36 -9.86
CA ALA A 23 -13.69 16.69 -10.44
C ALA A 23 -14.30 17.80 -9.57
N ASP A 24 -15.33 17.47 -8.79
CA ASP A 24 -16.01 18.37 -7.85
C ASP A 24 -15.27 18.49 -6.49
N ASP A 25 -14.01 18.04 -6.42
CA ASP A 25 -13.12 18.11 -5.25
C ASP A 25 -13.58 17.31 -4.01
N SER A 26 -14.75 16.67 -4.09
CA SER A 26 -15.35 15.86 -3.03
C SER A 26 -14.47 14.68 -2.61
N GLN A 27 -14.72 14.16 -1.41
CA GLN A 27 -14.04 12.97 -0.86
C GLN A 27 -14.77 11.66 -1.20
N GLN A 28 -15.59 11.66 -2.26
CA GLN A 28 -16.32 10.47 -2.68
C GLN A 28 -15.36 9.49 -3.36
N VAL A 29 -15.28 8.28 -2.82
CA VAL A 29 -14.49 7.19 -3.39
C VAL A 29 -15.25 6.54 -4.54
N ASP A 30 -14.63 6.48 -5.72
CA ASP A 30 -15.09 5.63 -6.81
C ASP A 30 -14.43 4.25 -6.72
N GLU A 31 -15.16 3.28 -6.18
CA GLU A 31 -14.70 1.91 -6.00
C GLU A 31 -14.51 1.17 -7.33
N ASN A 32 -15.13 1.62 -8.43
CA ASN A 32 -14.95 0.98 -9.74
C ASN A 32 -13.63 1.40 -10.42
N ALA A 33 -13.06 2.53 -9.98
CA ALA A 33 -11.80 3.07 -10.47
C ALA A 33 -10.67 2.92 -9.43
N GLU A 34 -10.86 2.09 -8.41
CA GLU A 34 -9.86 1.88 -7.37
C GLU A 34 -8.67 1.03 -7.83
N GLN A 35 -7.50 1.36 -7.31
CA GLN A 35 -6.27 0.62 -7.50
C GLN A 35 -5.73 0.18 -6.14
N LEU A 36 -5.49 -1.13 -6.00
CA LEU A 36 -4.81 -1.70 -4.84
C LEU A 36 -3.33 -1.31 -4.84
N LEU A 37 -2.90 -0.57 -3.81
CA LEU A 37 -1.52 -0.15 -3.62
C LEU A 37 -0.70 -1.22 -2.90
N LEU A 38 -1.22 -1.71 -1.78
CA LEU A 38 -0.56 -2.69 -0.92
C LEU A 38 -1.60 -3.56 -0.22
N ASP A 39 -1.40 -4.88 -0.25
CA ASP A 39 -2.19 -5.83 0.52
C ASP A 39 -1.28 -6.52 1.56
N PRO A 40 -1.25 -6.03 2.81
CA PRO A 40 -0.43 -6.64 3.83
C PRO A 40 -0.91 -8.05 4.23
N ASN A 41 -2.19 -8.39 4.06
CA ASN A 41 -2.69 -9.74 4.35
C ASN A 41 -2.09 -10.76 3.38
N ALA A 42 -2.06 -10.42 2.08
CA ALA A 42 -1.44 -11.26 1.07
C ALA A 42 0.08 -11.40 1.27
N LEU A 43 0.75 -10.33 1.70
CA LEU A 43 2.19 -10.35 1.99
C LEU A 43 2.54 -11.12 3.26
N ALA A 44 1.68 -11.03 4.29
CA ALA A 44 1.81 -11.76 5.52
C ALA A 44 1.63 -13.27 5.31
N ASN A 45 0.72 -13.67 4.40
CA ASN A 45 0.39 -15.07 4.13
C ASN A 45 0.07 -15.86 5.42
N GLY A 46 -0.69 -15.23 6.33
CA GLY A 46 -1.04 -15.76 7.66
C GLY A 46 0.07 -15.63 8.72
N GLY A 47 1.19 -15.00 8.38
CA GLY A 47 2.28 -14.66 9.30
C GLY A 47 2.15 -13.25 9.89
N PHE A 48 3.20 -12.85 10.60
CA PHE A 48 3.33 -11.49 11.10
C PHE A 48 3.91 -10.56 10.02
N ILE A 49 3.34 -9.37 9.90
CA ILE A 49 3.95 -8.26 9.18
C ILE A 49 3.67 -6.95 9.92
N SER A 50 4.67 -6.08 9.97
CA SER A 50 4.53 -4.70 10.42
C SER A 50 4.90 -3.77 9.28
N LEU A 51 3.97 -2.89 8.91
CA LEU A 51 4.20 -1.84 7.93
C LEU A 51 4.84 -0.64 8.62
N GLY A 52 6.08 -0.31 8.22
CA GLY A 52 6.80 0.88 8.70
C GLY A 52 6.50 2.09 7.83
N ALA A 53 7.47 2.53 7.03
CA ALA A 53 7.28 3.61 6.09
C ALA A 53 6.25 3.24 5.01
N PHE A 54 5.42 4.20 4.62
CA PHE A 54 4.53 4.12 3.47
C PHE A 54 4.43 5.51 2.84
N SER A 55 4.97 5.67 1.63
CA SER A 55 5.06 6.97 0.97
C SER A 55 4.87 6.84 -0.53
N ILE A 56 3.98 7.66 -1.09
CA ILE A 56 3.77 7.74 -2.53
C ILE A 56 4.62 8.89 -3.08
N SER A 57 5.28 8.65 -4.21
CA SER A 57 6.08 9.68 -4.88
C SER A 57 5.19 10.87 -5.34
N PRO A 58 5.73 12.09 -5.41
CA PRO A 58 4.98 13.28 -5.82
C PRO A 58 4.37 13.17 -7.24
N ASP A 59 5.01 12.40 -8.12
CA ASP A 59 4.52 12.11 -9.48
C ASP A 59 3.45 10.99 -9.52
N HIS A 60 3.09 10.43 -8.37
CA HIS A 60 2.13 9.34 -8.19
C HIS A 60 2.49 8.05 -8.96
N GLN A 61 3.75 7.86 -9.35
CA GLN A 61 4.19 6.69 -10.10
C GLN A 61 4.73 5.56 -9.23
N ARG A 62 5.25 5.86 -8.03
CA ARG A 62 5.94 4.91 -7.16
C ARG A 62 5.38 4.91 -5.75
N LEU A 63 5.42 3.75 -5.12
CA LEU A 63 5.18 3.56 -3.69
C LEU A 63 6.47 3.07 -3.04
N ALA A 64 7.02 3.84 -2.10
CA ALA A 64 8.05 3.37 -1.18
C ALA A 64 7.37 2.84 0.09
N TYR A 65 7.74 1.64 0.53
CA TYR A 65 7.21 1.07 1.76
C TYR A 65 8.26 0.21 2.46
N SER A 66 8.15 0.04 3.78
CA SER A 66 9.06 -0.81 4.54
C SER A 66 8.31 -1.84 5.38
N LEU A 67 8.86 -3.05 5.49
CA LEU A 67 8.22 -4.16 6.19
C LEU A 67 9.19 -4.81 7.19
N ASP A 68 8.68 -5.06 8.39
CA ASP A 68 9.25 -6.01 9.33
C ASP A 68 8.37 -7.27 9.32
N THR A 69 8.98 -8.43 9.12
CA THR A 69 8.30 -9.73 9.05
C THR A 69 8.64 -10.67 10.20
N SER A 70 9.55 -10.28 11.10
CA SER A 70 9.97 -11.07 12.26
C SER A 70 9.54 -10.47 13.60
N GLY A 71 9.16 -9.19 13.63
CA GLY A 71 8.82 -8.47 14.86
C GLY A 71 10.04 -7.93 15.59
N GLU A 72 11.21 -7.90 14.95
CA GLU A 72 12.48 -7.43 15.50
C GLU A 72 12.73 -5.93 15.22
N GLU A 73 11.72 -5.22 14.73
CA GLU A 73 11.78 -3.80 14.37
C GLU A 73 12.86 -3.49 13.30
N THR A 74 13.28 -4.52 12.58
CA THR A 74 14.22 -4.42 11.46
C THR A 74 13.44 -4.43 10.16
N TYR A 75 13.43 -3.28 9.47
CA TYR A 75 12.59 -3.08 8.29
C TYR A 75 13.40 -3.21 7.00
N ARG A 76 12.88 -4.02 6.07
CA ARG A 76 13.34 -4.05 4.67
C ARG A 76 12.58 -3.02 3.87
N LEU A 77 13.28 -2.29 3.00
CA LEU A 77 12.72 -1.19 2.22
C LEU A 77 12.43 -1.64 0.79
N PHE A 78 11.28 -1.25 0.26
CA PHE A 78 10.80 -1.64 -1.06
C PHE A 78 10.31 -0.42 -1.83
N VAL A 79 10.46 -0.48 -3.16
CA VAL A 79 9.85 0.46 -4.10
C VAL A 79 9.01 -0.31 -5.09
N LYS A 80 7.73 0.05 -5.20
CA LYS A 80 6.77 -0.50 -6.17
C LYS A 80 6.46 0.53 -7.25
N GLU A 81 6.69 0.16 -8.51
CA GLU A 81 6.18 0.89 -9.67
C GLU A 81 4.67 0.65 -9.80
N LEU A 82 3.87 1.71 -9.73
CA LEU A 82 2.41 1.59 -9.65
C LEU A 82 1.75 1.30 -10.99
N ALA A 83 2.40 1.62 -12.10
CA ALA A 83 1.89 1.32 -13.44
C ALA A 83 2.00 -0.17 -13.78
N THR A 84 3.09 -0.82 -13.37
CA THR A 84 3.40 -2.22 -13.72
C THR A 84 3.21 -3.19 -12.58
N GLY A 85 3.20 -2.69 -11.33
CA GLY A 85 3.23 -3.51 -10.13
C GLY A 85 4.61 -4.10 -9.81
N ALA A 86 5.66 -3.77 -10.58
CA ALA A 86 7.01 -4.27 -10.32
C ALA A 86 7.53 -3.76 -8.98
N VAL A 87 8.10 -4.66 -8.17
CA VAL A 87 8.62 -4.36 -6.83
C VAL A 87 10.13 -4.59 -6.82
N THR A 88 10.87 -3.63 -6.26
CA THR A 88 12.31 -3.73 -6.02
C THR A 88 12.56 -3.59 -4.52
N GLU A 89 13.27 -4.56 -3.93
CA GLU A 89 13.83 -4.43 -2.58
C GLU A 89 15.11 -3.59 -2.66
N LEU A 90 15.23 -2.59 -1.78
CA LEU A 90 16.40 -1.72 -1.72
C LEU A 90 17.44 -2.32 -0.76
N PRO A 91 18.74 -2.25 -1.12
CA PRO A 91 19.80 -2.70 -0.24
C PRO A 91 19.91 -1.80 1.00
N PHE A 92 20.31 -2.42 2.11
CA PHE A 92 20.72 -1.77 3.35
C PHE A 92 22.25 -1.71 3.45
#